data_AF-A0A8D8IZ89-F1
#
_entry.id   AF-A0A8D8IZ89-F1
#
_cell.length_a   1.000
_cell.length_b   1.000
_cell.length_c   1.000
_cell.angle_alpha   90.00
_cell.angle_beta   90.00
_cell.angle_gamma   90.00
#
_symmetry.space_group_name_H-M   'P 1'
#
loop_
_entity.id
_entity.type
_entity.pdbx_description
1 polymer ?
#
loop_
_entity_poly.entity_id
_entity_poly.type
_entity_poly.pdbx_seq_one_letter_code
_entity_poly.pdbx_strand_id
1 'polypeptide(L)'
;MEAFNDELYCDGLQNEVFTTTVYPYFINTRKDLIDALDKANVLGRVPVYSAKTMARAIVGGMLRNRQNIYVPKAMKPVLIQYENIPNEIKRLARRIMLRTEIPKLMN
;
A
#
# COMPACT_ATOMS: atom_id res chain seq x y z
N MET A 1 10.64 8.63 5.91
CA MET A 1 11.55 7.48 6.10
C MET A 1 12.82 7.62 5.28
N GLU A 2 12.78 8.19 4.07
CA GLU A 2 13.98 8.43 3.26
C GLU A 2 14.98 9.38 3.96
N ALA A 3 14.52 10.54 4.44
CA ALA A 3 15.36 11.46 5.21
C ALA A 3 16.07 10.81 6.43
N PHE A 4 15.39 9.90 7.13
CA PHE A 4 16.00 9.17 8.25
C PHE A 4 17.04 8.14 7.79
N ASN A 5 16.87 7.55 6.61
CA ASN A 5 17.90 6.70 6.01
C ASN A 5 19.15 7.50 5.64
N ASP A 6 18.96 8.73 5.15
CA ASP A 6 20.06 9.65 4.83
C ASP A 6 20.81 10.10 6.09
N GLU A 7 20.10 10.34 7.20
CA GLU A 7 20.71 10.60 8.52
C GLU A 7 21.61 9.44 8.96
N LEU A 8 21.13 8.19 8.88
CA LEU A 8 21.94 7.00 9.19
C LEU A 8 23.18 6.87 8.31
N TYR A 9 23.09 7.30 7.05
CA TYR A 9 24.23 7.33 6.15
C TYR A 9 25.26 8.39 6.58
N CYS A 10 24.79 9.59 6.94
CA CYS A 10 25.66 10.67 7.43
C CYS A 10 26.37 10.30 8.74
N ASP A 11 25.72 9.51 9.59
CA ASP A 11 26.27 9.01 10.85
C ASP A 11 27.23 7.81 10.67
N GLY A 12 27.42 7.31 9.43
CA GLY A 12 28.29 6.18 9.13
C GLY A 12 27.70 4.81 9.45
N LEU A 13 26.39 4.73 9.73
CA LEU A 13 25.67 3.52 10.15
C LEU A 13 25.04 2.74 8.99
N GLN A 14 25.30 3.12 7.73
CA GLN A 14 24.64 2.56 6.54
C GLN A 14 24.83 1.05 6.34
N ASN A 15 25.84 0.45 6.96
CA ASN A 15 26.14 -0.98 6.88
C ASN A 15 25.66 -1.78 8.10
N GLU A 16 25.23 -1.08 9.16
CA GLU A 16 24.85 -1.66 10.44
C GLU A 16 23.34 -1.58 10.67
N VAL A 17 22.72 -0.48 10.26
CA VAL A 17 21.29 -0.22 10.45
C VAL A 17 20.58 -0.13 9.11
N PHE A 18 19.72 -1.11 8.84
CA PHE A 18 18.90 -1.16 7.63
C PHE A 18 17.44 -0.80 7.95
N THR A 19 16.95 0.29 7.38
CA THR A 19 15.54 0.69 7.52
C THR A 19 14.68 0.05 6.42
N THR A 20 13.49 -0.42 6.77
CA THR A 20 12.53 -0.99 5.81
C THR A 20 11.18 -0.29 5.94
N THR A 21 10.66 0.27 4.84
CA THR A 21 9.30 0.82 4.74
C THR A 21 8.39 -0.17 4.02
N VAL A 22 7.25 -0.48 4.62
CA VAL A 22 6.25 -1.41 4.06
C VAL A 22 5.06 -0.63 3.53
N TYR A 23 4.67 -0.95 2.30
CA TYR A 23 3.46 -0.47 1.64
C TYR A 23 2.50 -1.64 1.46
N PRO A 24 1.70 -1.96 2.50
CA PRO A 24 0.77 -3.08 2.43
C PRO A 24 -0.50 -2.67 1.67
N TYR A 25 -1.02 -3.59 0.87
CA TYR A 25 -2.39 -3.55 0.41
C TYR A 25 -3.34 -4.01 1.52
N PHE A 26 -4.64 -4.04 1.23
CA PHE A 26 -5.65 -4.39 2.21
C PHE A 26 -5.36 -5.76 2.87
N ILE A 27 -5.20 -5.73 4.19
CA ILE A 27 -4.96 -6.91 5.03
C ILE A 27 -6.26 -7.22 5.77
N ASN A 28 -6.62 -8.50 5.87
CA ASN A 28 -7.74 -8.95 6.68
C ASN A 28 -7.42 -8.93 8.19
N THR A 29 -7.08 -7.76 8.75
CA THR A 29 -6.78 -7.58 10.18
C THR A 29 -7.72 -6.61 10.89
N ARG A 30 -8.47 -5.77 10.16
CA ARG A 30 -9.48 -4.87 10.74
C ARG A 30 -10.85 -5.17 10.16
N LYS A 31 -11.79 -5.50 11.05
CA LYS A 31 -13.20 -5.64 10.71
C LYS A 31 -13.74 -4.38 10.04
N ASP A 32 -13.39 -3.20 10.57
CA ASP A 32 -13.79 -1.91 9.99
C ASP A 32 -13.34 -1.70 8.53
N LEU A 33 -12.17 -2.24 8.16
CA LEU A 33 -11.68 -2.15 6.79
C LEU A 33 -12.46 -3.08 5.86
N ILE A 34 -12.74 -4.30 6.32
CA ILE A 34 -13.55 -5.26 5.58
C ILE A 34 -14.98 -4.73 5.43
N ASP A 35 -15.57 -4.19 6.50
CA ASP A 35 -16.90 -3.60 6.51
C ASP A 35 -16.97 -2.35 5.61
N ALA A 36 -15.90 -1.55 5.54
CA ALA A 36 -15.82 -0.43 4.61
C ALA A 36 -15.69 -0.88 3.14
N LEU A 37 -14.91 -1.94 2.88
CA LEU A 37 -14.77 -2.53 1.55
C LEU A 37 -16.06 -3.22 1.09
N ASP A 38 -16.81 -3.81 2.03
CA ASP A 38 -18.12 -4.42 1.81
C ASP A 38 -19.16 -3.35 1.49
N LYS A 39 -19.25 -2.29 2.32
CA LYS A 39 -20.10 -1.12 2.07
C LYS A 39 -19.80 -0.43 0.73
N ALA A 40 -18.54 -0.43 0.31
CA ALA A 40 -18.11 0.12 -0.97
C ALA A 40 -18.25 -0.87 -2.15
N ASN A 41 -18.82 -2.07 -1.96
CA ASN A 41 -18.99 -3.11 -2.98
C ASN A 41 -17.69 -3.45 -3.75
N VAL A 42 -16.55 -3.36 -3.07
CA VAL A 42 -15.22 -3.63 -3.64
C VAL A 42 -14.53 -4.83 -2.99
N LEU A 43 -15.12 -5.41 -1.94
CA LEU A 43 -14.58 -6.58 -1.22
C LEU A 43 -14.28 -7.78 -2.14
N GLY A 44 -15.05 -7.97 -3.22
CA GLY A 44 -14.82 -9.01 -4.23
C GLY A 44 -13.97 -8.60 -5.44
N ARG A 45 -13.67 -7.30 -5.60
CA ARG A 45 -12.90 -6.76 -6.74
C ARG A 45 -11.44 -6.50 -6.39
N VAL A 46 -11.11 -6.59 -5.11
CA VAL A 46 -9.81 -6.17 -4.58
C VAL A 46 -9.20 -7.35 -3.83
N PRO A 47 -7.98 -7.80 -4.17
CA PRO A 47 -7.36 -8.93 -3.48
C PRO A 47 -7.05 -8.55 -2.03
N VAL A 48 -7.79 -9.15 -1.08
CA VAL A 48 -7.51 -9.04 0.35
C VAL A 48 -6.52 -10.12 0.74
N TYR A 49 -5.38 -9.71 1.30
CA TYR A 49 -4.32 -10.64 1.69
C TYR A 49 -4.53 -11.16 3.11
N SER A 50 -4.21 -12.44 3.32
CA SER A 50 -4.13 -13.00 4.67
C SER A 50 -2.97 -12.36 5.44
N ALA A 51 -3.16 -12.15 6.74
CA ALA A 51 -2.14 -11.59 7.62
C ALA A 51 -0.85 -12.43 7.59
N LYS A 52 -0.97 -13.76 7.52
CA LYS A 52 0.16 -14.70 7.45
C LYS A 52 1.00 -14.50 6.18
N THR A 53 0.35 -14.37 5.03
CA THR A 53 1.05 -14.14 3.76
C THR A 53 1.74 -12.78 3.75
N MET A 54 1.06 -11.75 4.23
CA MET A 54 1.60 -10.39 4.36
C MET A 54 2.84 -10.37 5.27
N ALA A 55 2.75 -10.96 6.46
CA ALA A 55 3.84 -11.01 7.43
C ALA A 55 5.08 -11.72 6.85
N ARG A 56 4.91 -12.86 6.16
CA ARG A 56 6.03 -13.55 5.50
C ARG A 56 6.70 -12.68 4.44
N ALA A 57 5.93 -11.95 3.64
CA ALA A 57 6.47 -11.07 2.61
C ALA A 57 7.28 -9.91 3.23
N ILE A 58 6.76 -9.33 4.33
CA ILE A 58 7.41 -8.25 5.08
C ILE A 58 8.72 -8.74 5.68
N VAL A 59 8.67 -9.78 6.52
CA VAL A 59 9.87 -10.34 7.18
C VAL A 59 10.90 -10.79 6.14
N GLY A 60 10.45 -11.43 5.06
CA GLY A 60 11.32 -11.84 3.97
C GLY A 60 11.99 -10.68 3.23
N GLY A 61 11.38 -9.49 3.19
CA GLY A 61 12.03 -8.30 2.64
C GLY A 61 13.01 -7.66 3.64
N MET A 62 12.65 -7.64 4.92
CA MET A 62 13.54 -7.15 6.00
C MET A 62 14.83 -7.96 6.07
N LEU A 63 14.74 -9.30 6.04
CA LEU A 63 15.91 -10.20 6.03
C LEU A 63 16.83 -10.02 4.81
N ARG A 64 16.36 -9.35 3.76
CA ARG A 64 17.12 -9.04 2.54
C ARG A 64 17.50 -7.57 2.46
N ASN A 65 17.41 -6.84 3.57
CA ASN A 65 17.71 -5.41 3.69
C ASN A 65 17.01 -4.56 2.62
N ARG A 66 15.76 -4.89 2.27
CA ARG A 66 14.99 -4.13 1.28
C ARG A 66 14.47 -2.85 1.91
N GLN A 67 14.94 -1.70 1.43
CA GLN A 67 14.47 -0.40 1.90
C GLN A 67 12.96 -0.20 1.72
N ASN A 68 12.38 -0.72 0.65
CA ASN A 68 10.96 -0.59 0.32
C ASN A 68 10.34 -1.96 -0.03
N ILE A 69 9.24 -2.33 0.65
CA ILE A 69 8.49 -3.55 0.41
C ILE A 69 7.06 -3.21 0.00
N TYR A 70 6.67 -3.60 -1.21
CA TYR A 70 5.32 -3.43 -1.74
C TYR A 70 4.61 -4.78 -1.76
N VAL A 71 3.42 -4.88 -1.14
CA VAL A 71 2.66 -6.12 -1.10
C VAL A 71 1.20 -5.86 -1.49
N PRO A 72 0.76 -6.25 -2.71
CA PRO A 72 1.52 -6.99 -3.72
C PRO A 72 2.55 -6.14 -4.44
N LYS A 73 3.57 -6.80 -5.02
CA LYS A 73 4.65 -6.13 -5.78
C LYS A 73 4.13 -5.25 -6.93
N ALA A 74 2.99 -5.61 -7.52
CA ALA A 74 2.32 -4.84 -8.55
C ALA A 74 1.84 -3.46 -8.10
N MET A 75 1.77 -3.18 -6.78
CA MET A 75 1.48 -1.83 -6.28
C MET A 75 2.58 -0.83 -6.55
N LYS A 76 3.85 -1.26 -6.65
CA LYS A 76 4.98 -0.36 -6.84
C LYS A 76 4.79 0.59 -8.04
N PRO A 77 4.55 0.11 -9.27
CA PRO A 77 4.34 1.00 -10.42
C PRO A 77 3.09 1.89 -10.25
N VAL A 78 2.03 1.39 -9.63
CA VAL A 78 0.79 2.16 -9.39
C VAL A 78 1.04 3.33 -8.44
N LEU A 79 1.75 3.10 -7.34
CA LEU A 79 2.08 4.14 -6.36
C LEU A 79 3.01 5.20 -6.95
N ILE A 80 4.04 4.77 -7.68
CA ILE A 80 4.96 5.69 -8.37
C ILE A 80 4.20 6.56 -9.38
N GLN A 81 3.30 5.96 -10.18
CA GLN A 81 2.47 6.73 -11.10
C GLN A 81 1.53 7.69 -10.34
N TYR A 82 0.92 7.24 -9.25
CA TYR A 82 0.03 8.06 -8.44
C TYR A 82 0.72 9.30 -7.88
N GLU A 83 1.97 9.19 -7.40
CA GLU A 83 2.74 10.34 -6.90
C GLU A 83 2.90 11.43 -7.97
N ASN A 84 3.12 11.04 -9.22
CA ASN A 84 3.30 11.94 -10.36
C ASN A 84 2.00 12.58 -10.89
N ILE A 85 0.83 12.12 -10.45
CA ILE A 85 -0.45 12.70 -10.90
C ILE A 85 -0.69 14.05 -10.19
N PRO A 86 -1.03 15.13 -10.93
CA PRO A 86 -1.42 16.43 -10.35
C PRO A 86 -2.56 16.32 -9.33
N ASN A 87 -2.52 17.19 -8.31
CA ASN A 87 -3.49 17.15 -7.20
C ASN A 87 -4.92 17.42 -7.66
N GLU A 88 -5.10 18.20 -8.72
CA GLU A 88 -6.37 18.54 -9.35
C GLU A 88 -7.05 17.27 -9.89
N ILE A 89 -6.29 16.41 -10.57
CA ILE A 89 -6.77 15.15 -11.12
C ILE A 89 -7.12 14.17 -9.98
N LYS A 90 -6.27 14.08 -8.96
CA LYS A 90 -6.55 13.27 -7.75
C LYS A 90 -7.84 13.70 -7.07
N ARG A 91 -8.06 15.01 -6.93
CA ARG A 91 -9.28 15.60 -6.34
C ARG A 91 -10.51 15.32 -7.19
N LEU A 92 -10.40 15.43 -8.52
CA LEU A 92 -11.48 15.11 -9.44
C LEU A 92 -11.85 13.63 -9.39
N ALA A 93 -10.87 12.73 -9.46
CA ALA A 93 -11.08 11.28 -9.38
C ALA A 93 -11.78 10.90 -8.07
N ARG A 94 -11.37 11.47 -6.93
CA ARG A 94 -12.03 11.28 -5.64
C ARG A 94 -13.48 11.75 -5.65
N ARG A 95 -13.76 12.91 -6.26
CA ARG A 95 -15.12 13.46 -6.37
C ARG A 95 -16.03 12.58 -7.23
N ILE A 96 -15.50 12.00 -8.30
CA ILE A 96 -16.24 11.06 -9.17
C ILE A 96 -16.49 9.75 -8.42
N MET A 97 -15.44 9.12 -7.88
CA MET A 97 -15.55 7.86 -7.11
C MET A 97 -16.53 7.94 -5.93
N LEU A 98 -16.56 9.06 -5.19
CA LEU A 98 -17.46 9.24 -4.04
C LEU A 98 -18.89 9.64 -4.44
N ARG A 99 -19.15 10.08 -5.68
CA ARG A 99 -20.50 10.43 -6.16
C ARG A 99 -21.23 9.28 -6.83
N THR A 100 -20.50 8.34 -7.44
CA THR A 100 -21.09 7.14 -8.03
C THR A 100 -21.24 6.08 -6.95
N GLU A 101 -22.44 5.91 -6.40
CA GLU A 101 -22.87 4.59 -5.95
C GLU A 101 -22.76 3.67 -7.17
N ILE A 102 -21.74 2.80 -7.19
CA ILE A 102 -21.44 1.95 -8.36
C ILE A 102 -22.61 0.97 -8.52
N PRO A 103 -23.45 1.09 -9.58
CA PRO A 103 -24.59 0.22 -9.76
C PRO A 103 -24.11 -1.22 -10.01
N LYS A 104 -24.85 -2.20 -9.50
CA LYS A 104 -24.61 -3.63 -9.75
C LYS A 104 -24.62 -3.88 -11.27
N LEU A 105 -23.50 -4.33 -11.83
CA LEU A 105 -23.54 -5.06 -13.10
C LEU A 105 -23.98 -6.48 -12.76
N MET A 106 -25.20 -6.79 -13.16
CA MET A 106 -25.93 -8.02 -12.92
C MET A 106 -25.26 -9.20 -13.64
N ASN A 107 -24.95 -10.26 -12.90
CA ASN A 107 -25.26 -11.67 -13.19
C ASN A 107 -24.68 -12.56 -12.08
#